data_AF-A0A915INM6-F1
#
_entry.id   AF-A0A915INM6-F1
#
_cell.length_a   1.000
_cell.length_b   1.000
_cell.length_c   1.000
_cell.angle_alpha   90.00
_cell.angle_beta   90.00
_cell.angle_gamma   90.00
#
_symmetry.space_group_name_H-M   'P 1'
#
loop_
_entity.id
_entity.type
_entity.pdbx_description
1 polymer ?
#
loop_
_entity_poly.entity_id
_entity_poly.type
_entity_poly.pdbx_seq_one_letter_code
_entity_poly.pdbx_strand_id
1 'polypeptide(L)'
;MFSCINNLVKKLWVFVLSRTWYDYQGLSVKPPRTFEGRQQWSKKMDFLMACTGYAVGLGNVWRFPYLCYKNGGGERKSKFWLRLGHCDSAFISGAFLIPYFVVTLTSGVPLFFLEIALGQYTGQGCVTCWKLCPAFKGIGYGIVVLCTWLNIYYIVVLAWSLFYFGMSFREILPWSTCGNDWNTDFCTTGGILSRNISNCSYVQNLANFNASTGFNMTDNPNCSITVKLNDSAEEFWR
;
A
#
# COMPACT_ATOMS: atom_id res chain seq x y z
N MET A 1 13.82 -25.08 3.38
CA MET A 1 12.45 -24.71 2.94
C MET A 1 12.46 -23.76 1.72
N PHE A 2 13.17 -22.62 1.75
CA PHE A 2 13.27 -21.70 0.60
C PHE A 2 13.92 -22.28 -0.67
N SER A 3 14.88 -23.21 -0.56
CA SER A 3 15.48 -23.86 -1.74
C SER A 3 14.54 -24.86 -2.44
N CYS A 4 13.51 -25.36 -1.76
CA CYS A 4 12.54 -26.29 -2.33
C CYS A 4 11.51 -25.54 -3.18
N ILE A 5 11.09 -24.35 -2.74
CA ILE A 5 10.15 -23.49 -3.48
C ILE A 5 10.79 -22.98 -4.78
N ASN A 6 12.06 -22.54 -4.75
CA ASN A 6 12.74 -22.06 -5.96
C ASN A 6 12.94 -23.16 -7.01
N ASN A 7 13.18 -24.41 -6.60
CA ASN A 7 13.29 -25.53 -7.52
C ASN A 7 11.93 -26.00 -8.04
N LEU A 8 10.87 -25.91 -7.23
CA LEU A 8 9.51 -26.19 -7.69
C LEU A 8 9.02 -25.14 -8.69
N VAL A 9 9.26 -23.85 -8.43
CA VAL A 9 8.87 -22.75 -9.31
C VAL A 9 9.64 -22.79 -10.62
N LYS A 10 10.96 -23.07 -10.60
CA LYS A 10 11.76 -23.27 -11.82
C LYS A 10 11.29 -24.48 -12.62
N LYS A 11 10.97 -25.60 -11.97
CA LYS A 11 10.44 -26.80 -12.63
C LYS A 11 9.03 -26.57 -13.19
N LEU A 12 8.16 -25.85 -12.49
CA LEU A 12 6.85 -25.44 -12.99
C LEU A 12 6.98 -24.48 -14.18
N TRP A 13 7.90 -23.52 -14.13
CA TRP A 13 8.17 -22.60 -15.24
C TRP A 13 8.66 -23.33 -16.48
N VAL A 14 9.65 -24.23 -16.33
CA VAL A 14 10.17 -25.01 -17.45
C VAL A 14 9.13 -25.99 -17.98
N PHE A 15 8.37 -26.66 -17.10
CA PHE A 15 7.35 -27.65 -17.50
C PHE A 15 6.12 -26.99 -18.16
N VAL A 16 5.68 -25.82 -17.70
CA VAL A 16 4.60 -25.05 -18.33
C VAL A 16 5.07 -24.48 -19.66
N LEU A 17 6.29 -23.92 -19.73
CA LEU A 17 6.81 -23.36 -20.98
C LEU A 17 7.14 -24.43 -22.02
N SER A 18 7.71 -25.58 -21.64
CA SER A 18 8.08 -26.63 -22.59
C SER A 18 6.85 -27.33 -23.16
N ARG A 19 5.80 -27.52 -22.36
CA ARG A 19 4.57 -28.20 -22.80
C ARG A 19 3.63 -27.27 -23.57
N THR A 20 3.64 -25.97 -23.27
CA THR A 20 2.92 -24.98 -24.09
C THR A 20 3.62 -24.70 -25.41
N TRP A 21 4.96 -24.72 -25.48
CA TRP A 21 5.71 -24.48 -26.73
C TRP A 21 5.39 -25.48 -27.84
N TYR A 22 5.21 -26.76 -27.51
CA TYR A 22 4.87 -27.79 -28.50
C TYR A 22 3.45 -27.63 -29.07
N ASP A 23 2.48 -27.14 -28.29
CA ASP A 23 1.11 -26.87 -28.77
C ASP A 23 1.01 -25.59 -29.63
N TYR A 24 1.98 -24.66 -29.56
CA TYR A 24 1.98 -23.44 -30.38
C TYR A 24 2.35 -23.67 -31.84
N GLN A 25 3.01 -24.77 -32.20
CA GLN A 25 3.44 -25.01 -33.59
C GLN A 25 2.29 -25.39 -34.55
N GLY A 26 1.08 -25.65 -34.04
CA GLY A 26 -0.10 -26.00 -34.85
C GLY A 26 -1.20 -24.93 -34.93
N LEU A 27 -1.09 -23.82 -34.19
CA LEU A 27 -2.08 -22.73 -34.25
C LEU A 27 -1.73 -21.78 -35.39
N SER A 28 -2.57 -21.76 -36.43
CA SER A 28 -2.57 -20.66 -37.40
C SER A 28 -2.90 -19.36 -36.67
N VAL A 29 -1.86 -18.61 -36.31
CA VAL A 29 -2.00 -17.21 -35.89
C VAL A 29 -2.52 -16.47 -37.10
N LYS A 30 -3.85 -16.33 -37.21
CA LYS A 30 -4.45 -15.44 -38.21
C LYS A 30 -3.73 -14.09 -38.05
N PRO A 31 -3.27 -13.47 -39.14
CA PRO A 31 -2.66 -12.15 -39.06
C PRO A 31 -3.60 -11.22 -38.28
N PRO A 32 -3.08 -10.28 -37.49
CA PRO A 32 -3.92 -9.35 -36.73
C PRO A 32 -4.95 -8.78 -37.69
N ARG A 33 -6.23 -9.02 -37.41
CA ARG A 33 -7.30 -8.42 -38.22
C ARG A 33 -6.99 -6.93 -38.25
N THR A 34 -6.89 -6.34 -39.44
CA THR A 34 -6.97 -4.89 -39.59
C THR A 34 -8.18 -4.44 -38.77
N PHE A 35 -7.94 -3.62 -37.74
CA PHE A 35 -8.92 -3.25 -36.72
C PHE A 35 -9.97 -2.32 -37.32
N GLU A 36 -10.85 -2.83 -38.17
CA GLU A 36 -12.05 -2.11 -38.59
C GLU A 36 -12.96 -1.97 -37.37
N GLY A 37 -12.87 -0.83 -36.68
CA GLY A 37 -13.76 -0.44 -35.57
C GLY A 37 -13.13 -0.26 -34.19
N ARG A 38 -11.81 -0.45 -33.99
CA ARG A 38 -11.16 -0.13 -32.69
C ARG A 38 -10.69 1.32 -32.66
N GLN A 39 -11.01 2.03 -31.58
CA GLN A 39 -10.49 3.38 -31.36
C GLN A 39 -8.98 3.34 -31.10
N GLN A 40 -8.28 4.30 -31.69
CA GLN A 40 -6.84 4.49 -31.53
C GLN A 40 -6.56 5.82 -30.82
N TRP A 41 -5.47 5.86 -30.06
CA TRP A 41 -5.01 7.08 -29.42
C TRP A 41 -4.65 8.17 -30.43
N SER A 42 -5.11 9.39 -30.19
CA SER A 42 -4.83 10.58 -31.00
C SER A 42 -3.36 10.95 -31.00
N LYS A 43 -2.71 10.95 -29.82
CA LYS A 43 -1.30 11.27 -29.65
C LYS A 43 -0.62 10.28 -28.71
N LYS A 44 0.68 10.07 -28.93
CA LYS A 44 1.52 9.22 -28.07
C LYS A 44 1.62 9.74 -26.64
N MET A 45 1.60 11.07 -26.47
CA MET A 45 1.65 11.68 -25.15
C MET A 45 0.38 11.42 -24.33
N ASP A 46 -0.79 11.37 -24.98
CA ASP A 46 -2.06 11.05 -24.30
C ASP A 46 -2.00 9.64 -23.70
N PHE A 47 -1.45 8.68 -24.44
CA PHE A 47 -1.22 7.32 -23.96
C PHE A 47 -0.23 7.28 -22.79
N LEU A 48 0.90 8.01 -22.89
CA LEU A 48 1.91 8.03 -21.83
C LEU A 48 1.36 8.65 -20.53
N MET A 49 0.58 9.74 -20.65
CA MET A 49 -0.07 10.39 -19.51
C MET A 49 -1.11 9.45 -18.87
N ALA A 50 -1.90 8.73 -19.66
CA ALA A 50 -2.85 7.74 -19.15
C ALA A 50 -2.13 6.62 -18.37
N CYS A 51 -1.04 6.08 -18.90
CA CYS A 51 -0.24 5.06 -18.19
C CYS A 51 0.40 5.62 -16.91
N THR A 52 0.89 6.86 -16.94
CA THR A 52 1.50 7.51 -15.77
C THR A 52 0.46 7.77 -14.68
N GLY A 53 -0.73 8.25 -15.05
CA GLY A 53 -1.85 8.44 -14.13
C GLY A 53 -2.34 7.13 -13.50
N TYR A 54 -2.30 6.02 -14.24
CA TYR A 54 -2.59 4.70 -13.69
C TYR A 54 -1.51 4.22 -12.70
N ALA A 55 -0.24 4.53 -12.94
CA ALA A 55 0.87 4.13 -12.08
C ALA A 55 0.97 4.94 -10.78
N VAL A 56 0.55 6.21 -10.80
CA VAL A 56 0.57 7.10 -9.63
C VAL A 56 -0.75 6.99 -8.87
N GLY A 57 -0.77 6.18 -7.81
CA GLY A 57 -1.94 6.01 -6.94
C GLY A 57 -1.77 6.56 -5.53
N LEU A 58 -2.88 6.65 -4.79
CA LEU A 58 -2.91 7.05 -3.38
C LEU A 58 -1.98 6.23 -2.46
N GLY A 59 -1.73 4.97 -2.81
CA GLY A 59 -0.77 4.13 -2.11
C GLY A 59 0.66 4.69 -2.09
N ASN A 60 1.06 5.48 -3.10
CA ASN A 60 2.37 6.12 -3.13
C ASN A 60 2.46 7.27 -2.11
N VAL A 61 1.32 7.87 -1.72
CA VAL A 61 1.26 9.03 -0.83
C VAL A 61 1.37 8.62 0.65
N TRP A 62 0.65 7.59 1.08
CA TRP A 62 0.65 7.19 2.50
C TRP A 62 1.33 5.84 2.77
N ARG A 63 1.11 4.84 1.92
CA ARG A 63 1.53 3.46 2.22
C ARG A 63 3.02 3.30 2.03
N PHE A 64 3.57 3.89 0.98
CA PHE A 64 5.00 3.84 0.72
C PHE A 64 5.81 4.52 1.83
N PRO A 65 5.53 5.79 2.24
CA PRO A 65 6.24 6.41 3.36
C PRO A 65 6.06 5.65 4.68
N TYR A 66 4.85 5.17 4.97
CA TYR A 66 4.58 4.39 6.19
C TYR A 66 5.41 3.09 6.25
N LEU A 67 5.52 2.37 5.14
CA LEU A 67 6.33 1.14 5.07
C LEU A 67 7.83 1.45 5.11
N CYS A 68 8.28 2.53 4.47
CA CYS A 68 9.68 2.99 4.56
C CYS A 68 10.04 3.31 6.01
N TYR A 69 9.15 4.01 6.73
CA TYR A 69 9.35 4.33 8.13
C TYR A 69 9.39 3.07 9.00
N LYS A 70 8.40 2.17 8.86
CA LYS A 70 8.32 0.95 9.68
C LYS A 70 9.45 -0.04 9.43
N ASN A 71 9.89 -0.20 8.18
CA ASN A 71 10.85 -1.22 7.76
C ASN A 71 12.26 -0.67 7.47
N GLY A 72 12.48 0.64 7.61
CA GLY A 72 13.76 1.29 7.31
C GLY A 72 14.10 2.51 8.18
N GLY A 73 13.25 2.87 9.15
CA GLY A 73 13.46 3.98 10.10
C GLY A 73 13.96 3.59 11.50
N GLY A 74 14.38 2.33 11.69
CA GLY A 74 15.04 1.90 12.93
C GLY A 74 16.44 1.38 12.63
N GLU A 75 17.44 1.83 13.39
CA GLU A 75 18.84 1.41 13.39
C GLU A 75 19.06 -0.08 13.71
N ARG A 76 18.34 -1.00 13.04
CA ARG A 76 18.78 -2.39 13.00
C ARG A 76 19.96 -2.41 12.05
N LYS A 77 21.15 -2.15 12.60
CA LYS A 77 22.43 -2.54 12.01
C LYS A 77 22.29 -4.00 11.64
N SER A 78 21.99 -4.24 10.37
CA SER A 78 21.90 -5.56 9.82
C SER A 78 23.26 -6.21 10.07
N LYS A 79 23.28 -7.25 10.93
CA LYS A 79 24.49 -8.03 11.22
C LYS A 79 25.11 -8.61 9.95
N PHE A 80 24.34 -8.69 8.86
CA PHE A 80 24.81 -9.05 7.53
C PHE A 80 25.79 -8.02 6.95
N TRP A 81 25.53 -6.72 7.14
CA TRP A 81 26.41 -5.63 6.65
C TRP A 81 27.55 -5.28 7.62
N LEU A 82 27.38 -5.50 8.94
CA LEU A 82 28.47 -5.43 9.92
C LEU A 82 29.61 -6.43 9.63
N ARG A 83 29.32 -7.51 8.90
CA ARG A 83 30.32 -8.55 8.56
C ARG A 83 31.10 -8.25 7.27
N LEU A 84 30.71 -7.23 6.50
CA LEU A 84 31.31 -6.89 5.20
C LEU A 84 32.27 -5.69 5.26
N GLY A 85 32.58 -5.17 6.45
CA GLY A 85 33.69 -4.23 6.67
C GLY A 85 33.58 -2.85 5.99
N HIS A 86 32.48 -2.54 5.31
CA HIS A 86 32.26 -1.23 4.70
C HIS A 86 31.52 -0.30 5.66
N CYS A 87 32.29 0.51 6.39
CA CYS A 87 31.82 1.58 7.24
C CYS A 87 31.79 2.91 6.47
N ASP A 88 30.97 3.02 5.42
CA ASP A 88 30.54 4.32 4.93
C ASP A 88 29.14 4.59 5.52
N SER A 89 29.11 5.39 6.58
CA SER A 89 27.94 5.73 7.40
C SER A 89 26.82 6.48 6.67
N ALA A 90 26.92 6.68 5.35
CA ALA A 90 25.95 7.39 4.53
C ALA A 90 24.89 6.48 3.86
N PHE A 91 25.09 5.16 3.81
CA PHE A 91 24.19 4.25 3.08
C PHE A 91 23.02 3.67 3.92
N ILE A 92 22.99 3.94 5.23
CA ILE A 92 22.05 3.27 6.16
C ILE A 92 20.62 3.86 6.10
N SER A 93 20.44 5.05 5.54
CA SER A 93 19.12 5.68 5.32
C SER A 93 18.26 5.01 4.22
N GLY A 94 18.74 3.93 3.58
CA GLY A 94 18.08 3.24 2.47
C GLY A 94 17.68 1.78 2.71
N ALA A 95 17.67 1.27 3.94
CA ALA A 95 17.49 -0.18 4.21
C ALA A 95 16.23 -0.82 3.57
N PHE A 96 15.14 -0.05 3.44
CA PHE A 96 13.93 -0.48 2.72
C PHE A 96 13.97 -0.14 1.21
N LEU A 97 14.68 0.90 0.82
CA LEU A 97 14.79 1.36 -0.58
C LEU A 97 15.61 0.41 -1.44
N ILE A 98 16.68 -0.19 -0.89
CA ILE A 98 17.54 -1.14 -1.63
C ILE A 98 16.74 -2.35 -2.13
N PRO A 99 16.04 -3.14 -1.29
CA PRO A 99 15.24 -4.26 -1.77
C PRO A 99 14.06 -3.78 -2.64
N TYR A 100 13.50 -2.59 -2.37
CA TYR A 100 12.46 -2.01 -3.20
C TYR A 100 12.92 -1.80 -4.65
N PHE A 101 14.07 -1.16 -4.87
CA PHE A 101 14.60 -0.94 -6.23
C PHE A 101 15.02 -2.25 -6.91
N VAL A 102 15.62 -3.19 -6.18
CA VAL A 102 16.00 -4.49 -6.74
C VAL A 102 14.77 -5.22 -7.26
N VAL A 103 13.74 -5.40 -6.43
CA VAL A 103 12.51 -6.11 -6.84
C VAL A 103 11.80 -5.37 -7.96
N THR A 104 11.75 -4.04 -7.91
CA THR A 104 11.13 -3.20 -8.94
C THR A 104 11.83 -3.37 -10.29
N LEU A 105 13.16 -3.33 -10.33
CA LEU A 105 13.90 -3.49 -11.58
C LEU A 105 13.88 -4.94 -12.09
N THR A 106 13.96 -5.94 -11.21
CA THR A 106 14.03 -7.35 -11.63
C THR A 106 12.67 -7.97 -11.96
N SER A 107 11.59 -7.49 -11.35
CA SER A 107 10.25 -8.07 -11.51
C SER A 107 9.19 -7.05 -11.91
N GLY A 108 9.17 -5.85 -11.32
CA GLY A 108 8.18 -4.82 -11.64
C GLY A 108 8.27 -4.34 -13.09
N VAL A 109 9.44 -3.85 -13.50
CA VAL A 109 9.69 -3.31 -14.84
C VAL A 109 9.46 -4.38 -15.92
N PRO A 110 9.99 -5.62 -15.83
CA PRO A 110 9.69 -6.67 -16.80
C PRO A 110 8.21 -7.04 -16.90
N LEU A 111 7.49 -7.12 -15.78
CA LEU A 111 6.05 -7.42 -15.79
C LEU A 111 5.24 -6.30 -16.46
N PHE A 112 5.57 -5.05 -16.17
CA PHE A 112 4.93 -3.89 -16.81
C PHE A 112 5.16 -3.87 -18.33
N PHE A 113 6.38 -4.11 -18.79
CA PHE A 113 6.68 -4.21 -20.21
C PHE A 113 5.98 -5.40 -20.88
N LEU A 114 5.92 -6.56 -20.20
CA LEU A 114 5.21 -7.73 -20.70
C LEU A 114 3.72 -7.44 -20.90
N GLU A 115 3.09 -6.77 -19.94
CA GLU A 115 1.67 -6.41 -20.02
C GLU A 115 1.38 -5.45 -21.17
N ILE A 116 2.19 -4.40 -21.33
CA ILE A 116 2.04 -3.45 -22.44
C ILE A 116 2.27 -4.14 -23.79
N ALA A 117 3.34 -4.93 -23.91
CA ALA A 117 3.65 -5.65 -25.15
C ALA A 117 2.53 -6.62 -25.53
N LEU A 118 1.98 -7.36 -24.55
CA LEU A 118 0.86 -8.28 -24.77
C LEU A 118 -0.42 -7.52 -25.19
N GLY A 119 -0.71 -6.38 -24.57
CA GLY A 119 -1.85 -5.53 -24.93
C GLY A 119 -1.74 -4.92 -26.33
N GLN A 120 -0.54 -4.48 -26.72
CA GLN A 120 -0.26 -3.93 -28.05
C GLN A 120 -0.28 -5.00 -29.13
N TYR A 121 0.30 -6.17 -28.87
CA TYR A 121 0.37 -7.28 -29.84
C TYR A 121 -1.00 -7.92 -30.07
N THR A 122 -1.74 -8.23 -29.01
CA THR A 122 -3.05 -8.89 -29.14
C THR A 122 -4.15 -7.91 -29.55
N GLY A 123 -4.01 -6.63 -29.18
CA GLY A 123 -5.02 -5.59 -29.39
C GLY A 123 -6.39 -5.93 -28.80
N GLN A 124 -6.42 -6.79 -27.79
CA GLN A 124 -7.64 -7.31 -27.16
C GLN A 124 -7.71 -6.91 -25.69
N GLY A 125 -8.89 -7.05 -25.08
CA GLY A 125 -9.10 -6.76 -23.66
C GLY A 125 -8.53 -7.85 -22.74
N CYS A 126 -8.54 -7.60 -21.43
CA CYS A 126 -7.94 -8.47 -20.42
C CYS A 126 -8.50 -9.90 -20.35
N VAL A 127 -9.75 -10.15 -20.77
CA VAL A 127 -10.34 -11.49 -20.84
C VAL A 127 -10.09 -12.15 -22.19
N THR A 128 -10.15 -11.37 -23.27
CA THR A 128 -10.06 -11.88 -24.64
C THR A 128 -8.62 -12.14 -25.08
N CYS A 129 -7.63 -11.48 -24.50
CA CYS A 129 -6.21 -11.72 -24.78
C CYS A 129 -5.78 -13.18 -24.48
N TRP A 130 -6.40 -13.83 -23.50
CA TRP A 130 -6.12 -15.24 -23.13
C TRP A 130 -6.70 -16.27 -24.10
N LYS A 131 -7.29 -15.85 -25.24
CA LYS A 131 -7.57 -16.78 -26.36
C LYS A 131 -6.30 -17.46 -26.89
N LEU A 132 -5.13 -16.87 -26.64
CA LEU A 132 -3.82 -17.46 -26.95
C LEU A 132 -3.57 -18.76 -26.18
N CYS A 133 -3.94 -18.82 -24.90
CA CYS A 133 -3.84 -20.02 -24.07
C CYS A 133 -5.11 -20.16 -23.21
N PRO A 134 -6.08 -21.01 -23.61
CA PRO A 134 -7.38 -21.09 -22.95
C PRO A 134 -7.31 -21.59 -21.51
N ALA A 135 -6.24 -22.30 -21.13
CA ALA A 135 -6.01 -22.72 -19.74
C ALA A 135 -5.92 -21.53 -18.76
N PHE A 136 -5.44 -20.38 -19.23
CA PHE A 136 -5.26 -19.18 -18.41
C PHE A 136 -6.41 -18.18 -18.52
N LYS A 137 -7.53 -18.56 -19.16
CA LYS A 137 -8.71 -17.68 -19.30
C LYS A 137 -9.29 -17.24 -17.94
N GLY A 138 -9.09 -18.05 -16.88
CA GLY A 138 -9.49 -17.72 -15.52
C GLY A 138 -8.77 -16.48 -14.95
N ILE A 139 -7.53 -16.20 -15.37
CA ILE A 139 -6.77 -15.01 -14.94
C ILE A 139 -7.50 -13.74 -15.36
N GLY A 140 -8.01 -13.70 -16.60
CA GLY A 140 -8.77 -12.55 -17.11
C GLY A 140 -10.02 -12.24 -16.29
N TYR A 141 -10.82 -13.25 -15.96
CA TYR A 141 -12.01 -13.06 -15.10
C TYR A 141 -11.63 -12.66 -13.67
N GLY A 142 -10.55 -13.22 -13.12
CA GLY A 142 -10.02 -12.84 -11.81
C GLY A 142 -9.63 -11.36 -11.74
N ILE A 143 -8.97 -10.84 -12.78
CA ILE A 143 -8.62 -9.41 -12.87
C ILE A 143 -9.87 -8.53 -12.89
N VAL A 144 -10.92 -8.92 -13.63
CA VAL A 144 -12.18 -8.13 -13.68
C VAL A 144 -12.83 -8.06 -12.29
N VAL A 145 -12.94 -9.17 -11.58
CA VAL A 145 -13.52 -9.20 -10.22
C VAL A 145 -12.69 -8.34 -9.25
N LEU A 146 -11.37 -8.47 -9.29
CA LEU A 146 -10.45 -7.69 -8.47
C LEU A 146 -10.57 -6.18 -8.76
N CYS A 147 -10.63 -5.79 -10.03
CA CYS A 147 -10.85 -4.40 -10.43
C CYS A 147 -12.20 -3.87 -9.92
N THR A 148 -13.26 -4.67 -9.95
CA THR A 148 -14.58 -4.26 -9.41
C THR A 148 -14.51 -3.98 -7.91
N TRP A 149 -13.89 -4.85 -7.13
CA TRP A 149 -13.75 -4.65 -5.68
C TRP A 149 -12.86 -3.45 -5.34
N LEU A 150 -11.75 -3.27 -6.06
CA LEU A 150 -10.90 -2.10 -5.89
C LEU A 150 -11.67 -0.81 -6.20
N ASN A 151 -12.44 -0.77 -7.29
CA ASN A 151 -13.22 0.43 -7.64
C ASN A 151 -14.20 0.84 -6.52
N ILE A 152 -14.92 -0.11 -5.92
CA ILE A 152 -15.84 0.18 -4.81
C ILE A 152 -15.08 0.81 -3.64
N TYR A 153 -13.95 0.22 -3.25
CA TYR A 153 -13.12 0.75 -2.16
C TYR A 153 -12.55 2.15 -2.48
N TYR A 154 -12.01 2.36 -3.68
CA TYR A 154 -11.40 3.62 -4.07
C TYR A 154 -12.42 4.77 -4.17
N ILE A 155 -13.65 4.51 -4.61
CA ILE A 155 -14.71 5.54 -4.65
C ILE A 155 -15.02 6.06 -3.24
N VAL A 156 -15.06 5.19 -2.22
CA VAL A 156 -15.28 5.60 -0.82
C VAL A 156 -14.16 6.51 -0.32
N VAL A 157 -12.90 6.15 -0.59
CA VAL A 157 -11.75 6.97 -0.19
C VAL A 157 -11.75 8.34 -0.89
N LEU A 158 -12.11 8.38 -2.18
CA LEU A 158 -12.26 9.64 -2.90
C LEU A 158 -13.40 10.49 -2.34
N ALA A 159 -14.51 9.88 -1.93
CA ALA A 159 -15.62 10.59 -1.29
C ALA A 159 -15.19 11.27 0.03
N TRP A 160 -14.44 10.56 0.89
CA TRP A 160 -13.87 11.16 2.10
C TRP A 160 -12.89 12.29 1.78
N SER A 161 -12.05 12.12 0.75
CA SER A 161 -11.10 13.16 0.33
C SER A 161 -11.82 14.43 -0.13
N LEU A 162 -12.90 14.29 -0.91
CA LEU A 162 -13.74 15.41 -1.33
C LEU A 162 -14.49 16.06 -0.18
N PHE A 163 -14.94 15.27 0.80
CA PHE A 163 -15.55 15.79 2.03
C PHE A 163 -14.57 16.68 2.81
N TYR A 164 -13.35 16.20 3.06
CA TYR A 164 -12.29 16.98 3.71
C TYR A 164 -11.90 18.23 2.90
N PHE A 165 -11.83 18.10 1.58
CA PHE A 165 -11.59 19.24 0.69
C PHE A 165 -12.68 20.31 0.83
N GLY A 166 -13.96 19.92 0.84
CA GLY A 166 -15.07 20.85 1.04
C GLY A 166 -15.05 21.53 2.42
N MET A 167 -14.71 20.79 3.47
CA MET A 167 -14.58 21.33 4.83
C MET A 167 -13.37 22.25 5.02
N SER A 168 -12.39 22.21 4.11
CA SER A 168 -11.19 23.05 4.18
C SER A 168 -11.44 24.52 3.82
N PHE A 169 -12.61 24.86 3.27
CA PHE A 169 -12.99 26.26 2.99
C PHE A 169 -13.54 27.02 4.20
N ARG A 170 -13.64 26.38 5.37
CA ARG A 170 -14.05 27.04 6.62
C ARG A 170 -12.87 27.80 7.23
N GLU A 171 -13.13 28.95 7.83
CA GLU A 171 -12.09 29.77 8.51
C GLU A 171 -11.41 29.00 9.65
N ILE A 172 -12.19 28.24 10.43
CA ILE A 172 -11.69 27.35 11.47
C ILE A 172 -12.00 25.92 11.04
N LEU A 173 -10.95 25.09 10.94
CA LEU A 173 -11.09 23.70 10.54
C LEU A 173 -11.80 22.94 11.67
N PRO A 174 -12.83 22.12 11.38
CA PRO A 174 -13.64 21.49 12.43
C PRO A 174 -12.82 20.49 13.26
N TRP A 175 -11.79 19.87 12.69
CA TRP A 175 -10.88 18.96 13.41
C TRP A 175 -9.73 19.69 14.14
N SER A 176 -9.73 21.03 14.21
CA SER A 176 -8.72 21.79 14.97
C SER A 176 -9.10 22.01 16.44
N THR A 177 -10.38 21.87 16.80
CA THR A 177 -10.88 22.15 18.15
C THR A 177 -11.58 20.93 18.76
N CYS A 178 -11.55 20.85 20.10
CA CYS A 178 -12.22 19.81 20.86
C CYS A 178 -13.68 20.12 21.22
N GLY A 179 -14.22 21.27 20.83
CA GLY A 179 -15.59 21.70 21.17
C GLY A 179 -16.70 21.31 20.20
N ASN A 180 -16.57 20.19 19.48
CA ASN A 180 -17.58 19.72 18.54
C ASN A 180 -18.48 18.63 19.14
N ASP A 181 -19.66 18.44 18.55
CA ASP A 181 -20.68 17.47 19.02
C ASP A 181 -20.21 16.00 19.00
N TRP A 182 -19.18 15.68 18.20
CA TRP A 182 -18.62 14.32 18.08
C TRP A 182 -17.42 14.06 19.00
N ASN A 183 -16.91 15.08 19.69
CA ASN A 183 -15.73 14.93 20.55
C ASN A 183 -16.13 14.42 21.94
N THR A 184 -15.26 13.63 22.54
CA THR A 184 -15.41 13.17 23.92
C THR A 184 -14.80 14.15 24.92
N ASP A 185 -15.17 14.02 26.21
CA ASP A 185 -14.59 14.80 27.31
C ASP A 185 -13.06 14.63 27.46
N PHE A 186 -12.48 13.63 26.78
CA PHE A 186 -11.04 13.32 26.79
C PHE A 186 -10.30 13.81 25.54
N CYS A 187 -10.93 14.63 24.69
CA CYS A 187 -10.29 15.23 23.52
C CYS A 187 -9.21 16.24 23.93
N THR A 188 -8.07 16.25 23.23
CA THR A 188 -7.01 17.26 23.39
C THR A 188 -6.60 17.86 22.04
N THR A 189 -6.22 19.14 22.02
CA THR A 189 -5.76 19.84 20.80
C THR A 189 -4.23 19.88 20.68
N GLY A 190 -3.53 18.99 21.40
CA GLY A 190 -2.10 18.78 21.28
C GLY A 190 -1.42 18.43 22.62
N GLY A 191 -0.82 17.24 22.67
CA GLY A 191 0.14 16.83 23.71
C GLY A 191 -0.44 15.94 24.82
N ILE A 192 0.42 15.04 25.30
CA ILE A 192 0.17 14.16 26.45
C ILE A 192 -0.07 15.05 27.68
N LEU A 193 -1.29 15.08 28.21
CA LEU A 193 -1.52 15.62 29.55
C LEU A 193 -0.93 14.64 30.57
N SER A 194 0.35 14.80 30.88
CA SER A 194 0.97 14.17 32.04
C SER A 194 0.48 14.92 33.29
N ARG A 195 -0.64 14.49 33.87
CA ARG A 195 -1.01 14.98 35.20
C ARG A 195 -0.18 14.23 36.25
N ASN A 196 0.73 14.95 36.91
CA ASN A 196 1.31 14.48 38.17
C ASN A 196 0.21 14.51 39.23
N ILE A 197 -0.33 13.34 39.57
CA ILE A 197 -1.33 13.21 40.62
C ILE A 197 -0.58 12.85 41.91
N SER A 198 -0.65 13.74 42.90
CA SER A 198 -0.03 13.59 44.22
C SER A 198 -0.78 12.61 45.14
N ASN A 199 -1.93 12.07 44.71
CA ASN A 199 -2.78 11.20 45.51
C ASN A 199 -3.26 9.98 44.71
N CYS A 200 -2.52 8.87 44.79
CA CYS A 200 -2.75 7.66 43.99
C CYS A 200 -4.07 6.92 44.30
N SER A 201 -4.76 7.28 45.38
CA SER A 201 -6.00 6.63 45.84
C SER A 201 -7.24 7.00 45.02
N TYR A 202 -7.28 8.16 44.36
CA TYR A 202 -8.38 8.55 43.47
C TYR A 202 -8.28 7.94 42.05
N VAL A 203 -7.11 7.40 41.71
CA VAL A 203 -6.77 6.93 40.37
C VAL A 203 -7.42 5.60 40.02
N GLN A 204 -7.60 4.72 41.01
CA GLN A 204 -8.24 3.43 40.83
C GLN A 204 -9.71 3.56 40.37
N ASN A 205 -10.39 4.66 40.72
CA ASN A 205 -11.77 4.91 40.29
C ASN A 205 -11.87 5.44 38.85
N LEU A 206 -10.82 6.07 38.32
CA LEU A 206 -10.76 6.54 36.93
C LEU A 206 -10.36 5.41 35.96
N ALA A 207 -9.66 4.38 36.46
CA ALA A 207 -9.25 3.18 35.70
C ALA A 207 -10.43 2.27 35.29
N ASN A 208 -11.64 2.51 35.82
CA ASN A 208 -12.86 1.86 35.33
C ASN A 208 -13.35 2.43 33.99
N PHE A 209 -12.72 3.49 33.48
CA PHE A 209 -12.93 3.96 32.11
C PHE A 209 -11.96 3.23 31.18
N ASN A 210 -12.51 2.45 30.24
CA ASN A 210 -11.82 1.63 29.23
C ASN A 210 -10.90 2.46 28.31
N ALA A 211 -9.80 2.98 28.83
CA ALA A 211 -8.69 3.51 28.06
C ALA A 211 -7.48 2.62 28.39
N SER A 212 -6.81 2.14 27.36
CA SER A 212 -5.56 1.39 27.46
C SER A 212 -4.51 2.22 28.21
N THR A 213 -4.46 2.08 29.53
CA THR A 213 -3.62 2.84 30.46
C THR A 213 -2.44 1.97 30.86
N GLY A 214 -1.24 2.43 30.53
CA GLY A 214 -0.02 1.87 31.10
C GLY A 214 0.20 2.48 32.48
N PHE A 215 0.34 1.63 33.51
CA PHE A 215 0.75 2.06 34.84
C PHE A 215 2.22 1.71 35.05
N ASN A 216 3.08 2.71 35.23
CA ASN A 216 4.42 2.50 35.79
C ASN A 216 4.43 3.04 37.21
N MET A 217 4.32 2.14 38.19
CA MET A 217 4.59 2.48 39.58
C MET A 217 6.11 2.60 39.73
N THR A 218 6.60 3.80 40.01
CA THR A 218 7.96 4.00 40.53
C THR A 218 7.83 4.14 42.05
N ASP A 219 8.81 3.66 42.82
CA ASP A 219 8.82 3.63 44.30
C ASP A 219 8.91 5.02 44.97
N ASN A 220 8.09 5.96 44.53
CA ASN A 220 7.97 7.34 44.99
C ASN A 220 6.46 7.60 45.25
N PRO A 221 6.02 8.44 46.22
CA PRO A 221 4.59 8.68 46.47
C PRO A 221 3.82 9.36 45.32
N ASN A 222 4.47 9.57 44.18
CA ASN A 222 3.93 10.17 42.98
C ASN A 222 3.62 9.07 41.96
N CYS A 223 2.34 8.79 41.72
CA CYS A 223 1.92 7.94 40.61
C CYS A 223 1.77 8.77 39.34
N SER A 224 2.45 8.36 38.26
CA SER A 224 2.23 8.89 36.92
C SER A 224 1.23 8.01 36.17
N ILE A 225 0.08 8.56 35.77
CA ILE A 225 -0.84 7.90 34.84
C ILE A 225 -0.58 8.44 33.45
N THR A 226 -0.35 7.56 32.48
CA THR A 226 -0.40 7.92 31.07
C THR A 226 -1.78 7.53 30.52
N VAL A 227 -2.64 8.52 30.33
CA VAL A 227 -3.89 8.34 29.58
C VAL A 227 -3.59 8.64 28.12
N LYS A 228 -3.96 7.71 27.22
CA LYS A 228 -3.92 7.98 25.79
C LYS A 228 -5.08 8.91 25.44
N LEU A 229 -4.77 10.18 25.25
CA LEU A 229 -5.73 11.15 24.73
C LEU A 229 -5.79 11.03 23.22
N ASN A 230 -6.98 11.20 22.67
CA ASN A 230 -7.20 11.24 21.24
C ASN A 230 -7.35 12.70 20.79
N ASP A 231 -6.81 12.98 19.62
CA ASP A 231 -7.01 14.27 18.97
C ASP A 231 -8.39 14.32 18.30
N SER A 232 -8.95 15.52 18.15
CA SER A 232 -10.25 15.77 17.49
C SER A 232 -10.37 15.16 16.10
N ALA A 233 -9.26 15.02 15.37
CA ALA A 233 -9.22 14.39 14.04
C ALA A 233 -9.41 12.87 14.09
N GLU A 234 -8.90 12.21 15.14
CA GLU A 234 -9.00 10.76 15.33
C GLU A 234 -10.39 10.34 15.83
N GLU A 235 -11.09 11.23 16.55
CA GLU A 235 -12.45 10.99 17.05
C GLU A 235 -13.53 11.19 15.98
N PHE A 236 -13.24 11.96 14.93
CA PHE A 236 -14.24 12.35 13.92
C PHE A 236 -14.88 11.15 13.17
N TRP A 237 -14.14 10.06 12.97
CA TRP A 237 -14.62 8.85 12.30
C TRP A 237 -14.70 7.62 13.21
N ARG A 238 -14.62 7.81 14.53
CA ARG A 238 -14.93 6.74 15.49
C ARG A 238 -16.40 6.34 15.39
#